data_AF-Q55D83-F1
#
_entry.id   AF-Q55D83-F1
#
_cell.length_a   1.000
_cell.length_b   1.000
_cell.length_c   1.000
_cell.angle_alpha   90.00
_cell.angle_beta   90.00
_cell.angle_gamma   90.00
#
_symmetry.space_group_name_H-M   'P 1'
#
loop_
_entity.id
_entity.type
_entity.pdbx_description
1 polymer ?
#
loop_
_entity_poly.entity_id
_entity_poly.type
_entity_poly.pdbx_seq_one_letter_code
_entity_poly.pdbx_strand_id
1 'polypeptide(L)'
;MDKEALEKLKPQVNIRFSIHGPILEPQRNSTYYFLEPEQGRVLKDPMMDNEYTCLCGPRSSGKTTTVVRATELVYELDGHSSIYFNLEGRIVVCESIDFWRNFILKIYDYLNPPFKPGDTDIFKMDWIEIKSLLKVGSKLFGNNKVYLVIDEFDAIFSFKKEIITEILSEFRSWKTSALIAIKSITVVGTFAILELKTESNASPFNAQSNITISQSIIKDTYTLTNGHKGFVNIIGDFINILLIKNGGIEPKVWNNIINRELFSRFKTYKTIDRMINSVIKCKNQNIKNNLRLALLSSDGIISKSKEALHLSREGIYTPNHDE
;
A
#
# COMPACT_ATOMS: atom_id res chain seq x y z
N MET A 1 39.07 -16.19 13.21
CA MET A 1 38.15 -15.05 13.39
C MET A 1 37.59 -15.15 14.78
N ASP A 2 37.89 -14.17 15.62
CA ASP A 2 37.46 -14.12 17.01
C ASP A 2 35.94 -13.91 17.12
N LYS A 3 35.32 -14.40 18.18
CA LYS A 3 33.87 -14.33 18.43
C LYS A 3 33.36 -12.88 18.42
N GLU A 4 34.22 -11.95 18.87
CA GLU A 4 33.96 -10.51 18.87
C GLU A 4 33.95 -9.90 17.44
N ALA A 5 34.78 -10.44 16.52
CA ALA A 5 34.78 -10.04 15.11
C ALA A 5 33.53 -10.54 14.36
N LEU A 6 32.93 -11.64 14.82
CA LEU A 6 31.65 -12.16 14.31
C LEU A 6 30.45 -11.32 14.76
N GLU A 7 30.48 -10.75 15.97
CA GLU A 7 29.40 -9.88 16.43
C GLU A 7 29.37 -8.53 15.72
N LYS A 8 30.53 -7.97 15.37
CA LYS A 8 30.63 -6.70 14.63
C LYS A 8 30.17 -6.80 13.17
N LEU A 9 29.97 -8.02 12.64
CA LEU A 9 29.48 -8.26 11.28
C LEU A 9 27.95 -8.42 11.20
N LYS A 10 27.22 -8.35 12.33
CA LYS A 10 25.75 -8.39 12.33
C LYS A 10 25.21 -7.14 11.62
N PRO A 11 24.48 -7.25 10.49
CA PRO A 11 23.67 -6.14 10.01
C PRO A 11 22.61 -5.87 11.09
N GLN A 12 22.68 -4.71 11.74
CA GLN A 12 21.91 -4.37 12.94
C GLN A 12 20.40 -4.11 12.71
N VAL A 13 19.82 -4.56 11.59
CA VAL A 13 18.42 -4.26 11.29
C VAL A 13 17.67 -5.52 10.87
N ASN A 14 16.83 -6.02 11.78
CA ASN A 14 15.98 -7.19 11.55
C ASN A 14 14.69 -6.74 10.83
N ILE A 15 14.80 -6.48 9.53
CA ILE A 15 13.67 -6.06 8.67
C ILE A 15 12.70 -7.24 8.52
N ARG A 16 11.39 -7.01 8.69
CA ARG A 16 10.35 -8.05 8.64
C ARG A 16 9.26 -7.75 7.61
N PHE A 17 8.45 -8.74 7.26
CA PHE A 17 7.22 -8.48 6.51
C PHE A 17 6.17 -7.86 7.43
N SER A 18 5.38 -6.94 6.89
CA SER A 18 4.12 -6.53 7.50
C SER A 18 3.00 -6.69 6.48
N ILE A 19 1.92 -7.33 6.93
CA ILE A 19 0.62 -7.30 6.28
C ILE A 19 -0.36 -6.37 7.03
N HIS A 20 0.12 -5.73 8.09
CA HIS A 20 -0.64 -4.89 9.00
C HIS A 20 -0.40 -3.41 8.68
N GLY A 21 -1.40 -2.77 8.08
CA GLY A 21 -1.39 -1.34 7.78
C GLY A 21 -0.41 -0.92 6.68
N PRO A 22 -0.38 0.38 6.35
CA PRO A 22 0.59 0.92 5.41
C PRO A 22 2.01 0.89 5.94
N ILE A 23 2.96 0.72 5.02
CA ILE A 23 4.38 0.92 5.31
C ILE A 23 4.71 2.39 5.00
N LEU A 24 4.92 3.16 6.05
CA LEU A 24 5.28 4.58 5.95
C LEU A 24 6.75 4.75 5.56
N GLU A 25 7.11 5.89 4.96
CA GLU A 25 8.48 6.19 4.49
C GLU A 25 9.57 5.82 5.52
N PRO A 26 9.48 6.19 6.81
CA PRO A 26 10.54 5.89 7.77
C PRO A 26 10.70 4.39 8.07
N GLN A 27 9.69 3.57 7.75
CA GLN A 27 9.67 2.12 7.97
C GLN A 27 10.18 1.33 6.76
N ARG A 28 10.30 1.97 5.59
CA ARG A 28 10.68 1.30 4.34
C ARG A 28 12.11 0.83 4.40
N ASN A 29 12.31 -0.48 4.23
CA ASN A 29 13.63 -1.10 4.22
C ASN A 29 14.46 -0.84 5.49
N SER A 30 13.80 -0.37 6.56
CA SER A 30 14.35 -0.12 7.90
C SER A 30 13.62 -0.97 8.95
N THR A 31 12.30 -1.12 8.83
CA THR A 31 11.46 -1.93 9.72
C THR A 31 10.70 -2.98 8.93
N TYR A 32 10.13 -2.58 7.79
CA TYR A 32 9.35 -3.43 6.91
C TYR A 32 9.94 -3.48 5.50
N TYR A 33 9.86 -4.65 4.87
CA TYR A 33 10.19 -4.76 3.45
C TYR A 33 9.22 -3.92 2.62
N PHE A 34 9.74 -2.97 1.84
CA PHE A 34 8.93 -2.11 0.98
C PHE A 34 9.30 -2.34 -0.48
N LEU A 35 8.34 -2.87 -1.23
CA LEU A 35 8.37 -2.88 -2.67
C LEU A 35 7.63 -1.64 -3.16
N GLU A 36 8.31 -0.83 -3.97
CA GLU A 36 7.70 0.29 -4.67
C GLU A 36 6.53 -0.23 -5.52
N PRO A 37 5.28 0.10 -5.20
CA PRO A 37 4.15 -0.33 -6.00
C PRO A 37 4.13 0.49 -7.29
N GLU A 38 4.36 -0.14 -8.44
CA GLU A 38 4.20 0.51 -9.75
C GLU A 38 2.80 1.11 -9.92
N GLN A 39 1.79 0.50 -9.27
CA GLN A 39 0.43 1.04 -9.23
C GLN A 39 0.36 2.41 -8.56
N GLY A 40 1.29 2.75 -7.65
CA GLY A 40 1.37 4.09 -7.06
C GLY A 40 1.74 5.15 -8.10
N ARG A 41 2.62 4.80 -9.04
CA ARG A 41 2.93 5.65 -10.20
C ARG A 41 1.76 5.74 -11.16
N VAL A 42 1.11 4.61 -11.44
CA VAL A 42 -0.09 4.58 -12.30
C VAL A 42 -1.25 5.37 -11.69
N LEU A 43 -1.40 5.39 -10.36
CA LEU A 43 -2.45 6.13 -9.66
C LEU A 43 -2.17 7.64 -9.60
N LYS A 44 -0.89 8.04 -9.64
CA LYS A 44 -0.47 9.45 -9.70
C LYS A 44 -1.09 10.16 -10.91
N ASP A 45 -1.09 9.54 -12.08
CA ASP A 45 -1.54 10.19 -13.32
C ASP A 45 -3.04 10.56 -13.28
N PRO A 46 -3.98 9.65 -12.96
CA PRO A 46 -5.39 9.99 -12.74
C PRO A 46 -5.59 11.05 -11.65
N MET A 47 -4.82 11.00 -10.55
CA MET A 47 -4.89 12.05 -9.53
C MET A 47 -4.57 13.41 -10.16
N MET A 48 -3.48 13.51 -10.91
CA MET A 48 -3.01 14.74 -11.57
C MET A 48 -3.96 15.22 -12.67
N ASP A 49 -4.69 14.32 -13.31
CA ASP A 49 -5.74 14.63 -14.30
C ASP A 49 -7.07 15.09 -13.65
N ASN A 50 -7.10 15.28 -12.33
CA ASN A 50 -8.27 15.66 -11.54
C ASN A 50 -9.36 14.57 -11.53
N GLU A 51 -8.98 13.30 -11.71
CA GLU A 51 -9.93 12.20 -11.68
C GLU A 51 -10.30 11.79 -10.26
N TYR A 52 -11.54 11.32 -10.14
CA TYR A 52 -12.05 10.77 -8.89
C TYR A 52 -11.94 9.26 -9.02
N THR A 53 -11.03 8.66 -8.26
CA THR A 53 -10.63 7.27 -8.44
C THR A 53 -11.09 6.42 -7.28
N CYS A 54 -11.56 5.21 -7.60
CA CYS A 54 -11.84 4.18 -6.61
C CYS A 54 -10.76 3.10 -6.65
N LEU A 55 -10.13 2.84 -5.49
CA LEU A 55 -9.17 1.77 -5.27
C LEU A 55 -9.78 0.73 -4.33
N CYS A 56 -10.31 -0.35 -4.89
CA CYS A 56 -10.92 -1.41 -4.09
C CYS A 56 -10.12 -2.72 -4.18
N GLY A 57 -10.31 -3.58 -3.17
CA GLY A 57 -9.62 -4.87 -3.08
C GLY A 57 -9.70 -5.46 -1.67
N PRO A 58 -9.29 -6.73 -1.49
CA PRO A 58 -9.38 -7.40 -0.19
C PRO A 58 -8.41 -6.81 0.84
N ARG A 59 -8.62 -7.12 2.13
CA ARG A 59 -7.69 -6.73 3.20
C ARG A 59 -6.28 -7.25 2.91
N SER A 60 -5.28 -6.44 3.27
CA SER A 60 -3.85 -6.71 3.08
C SER A 60 -3.38 -6.82 1.61
N SER A 61 -4.17 -6.40 0.62
CA SER A 61 -3.73 -6.38 -0.79
C SER A 61 -2.78 -5.23 -1.17
N GLY A 62 -2.32 -4.44 -0.19
CA GLY A 62 -1.39 -3.33 -0.42
C GLY A 62 -2.02 -2.01 -0.87
N LYS A 63 -3.37 -1.90 -0.91
CA LYS A 63 -4.06 -0.67 -1.36
C LYS A 63 -3.59 0.59 -0.66
N THR A 64 -3.55 0.56 0.68
CA THR A 64 -3.10 1.70 1.46
C THR A 64 -1.64 2.04 1.16
N THR A 65 -0.77 1.03 1.02
CA THR A 65 0.62 1.24 0.62
C THR A 65 0.72 1.90 -0.76
N THR A 66 -0.08 1.45 -1.73
CA THR A 66 -0.17 2.03 -3.08
C THR A 66 -0.60 3.49 -3.05
N VAL A 67 -1.66 3.81 -2.31
CA VAL A 67 -2.19 5.18 -2.28
C VAL A 67 -1.29 6.14 -1.50
N VAL A 68 -0.70 5.68 -0.38
CA VAL A 68 0.31 6.46 0.37
C VAL A 68 1.49 6.78 -0.54
N ARG A 69 1.92 5.82 -1.36
CA ARG A 69 2.99 6.10 -2.31
C ARG A 69 2.58 7.10 -3.41
N ALA A 70 1.37 6.97 -3.95
CA ALA A 70 0.86 7.95 -4.91
C ALA A 70 0.81 9.37 -4.31
N THR A 71 0.39 9.50 -3.03
CA THR A 71 0.37 10.81 -2.35
C THR A 71 1.75 11.42 -2.20
N GLU A 72 2.77 10.63 -1.85
CA GLU A 72 4.16 11.12 -1.77
C GLU A 72 4.67 11.60 -3.12
N LEU A 73 4.41 10.85 -4.19
CA LEU A 73 4.84 11.22 -5.56
C LEU A 73 4.17 12.51 -6.06
N VAL A 74 2.99 12.85 -5.54
CA VAL A 74 2.31 14.13 -5.80
C VAL A 74 2.87 15.24 -4.90
N TYR A 75 3.15 14.94 -3.63
CA TYR A 75 3.73 15.88 -2.69
C TYR A 75 5.14 16.36 -3.10
N GLU A 76 5.89 15.53 -3.82
CA GLU A 76 7.19 15.89 -4.42
C GLU A 76 7.08 16.99 -5.50
N LEU A 77 5.88 17.40 -5.92
CA LEU A 77 5.66 18.42 -6.95
C LEU A 77 5.29 19.80 -6.36
N ASP A 78 5.97 20.84 -6.81
CA ASP A 78 5.73 22.22 -6.35
C ASP A 78 4.29 22.70 -6.64
N GLY A 79 3.64 23.24 -5.61
CA GLY A 79 2.24 23.73 -5.71
C GLY A 79 1.18 22.62 -5.60
N HIS A 80 1.59 21.39 -5.31
CA HIS A 80 0.71 20.26 -5.06
C HIS A 80 0.72 19.89 -3.57
N SER A 81 -0.39 19.39 -3.06
CA SER A 81 -0.50 18.90 -1.69
C SER A 81 -1.41 17.68 -1.65
N SER A 82 -0.99 16.64 -0.95
CA SER A 82 -1.83 15.46 -0.72
C SER A 82 -2.36 15.47 0.70
N ILE A 83 -3.59 15.03 0.90
CA ILE A 83 -4.18 14.81 2.23
C ILE A 83 -4.64 13.36 2.29
N TYR A 84 -4.19 12.64 3.32
CA TYR A 84 -4.56 11.24 3.53
C TYR A 84 -5.19 11.09 4.91
N PHE A 85 -6.41 10.54 4.98
CA PHE A 85 -6.97 10.10 6.25
C PHE A 85 -7.83 8.84 6.09
N ASN A 86 -7.94 8.07 7.16
CA ASN A 86 -8.84 6.92 7.26
C ASN A 86 -10.25 7.41 7.68
N LEU A 87 -11.33 6.91 7.07
CA LEU A 87 -12.70 7.19 7.46
C LEU A 87 -13.16 6.41 8.70
N GLU A 88 -12.56 5.26 9.01
CA GLU A 88 -12.83 4.49 10.23
C GLU A 88 -12.68 5.34 11.51
N GLY A 89 -13.48 4.97 12.50
CA GLY A 89 -13.66 5.70 13.75
C GLY A 89 -15.15 5.83 14.08
N ARG A 90 -15.49 6.04 15.36
CA ARG A 90 -16.87 6.30 15.77
C ARG A 90 -17.27 7.73 15.38
N ILE A 91 -17.57 7.94 14.11
CA ILE A 91 -18.24 9.17 13.66
C ILE A 91 -19.74 8.92 13.78
N VAL A 92 -20.37 9.56 14.75
CA VAL A 92 -21.83 9.61 14.81
C VAL A 92 -22.28 10.68 13.82
N VAL A 93 -22.89 10.24 12.72
CA VAL A 93 -23.42 11.13 11.68
C VAL A 93 -24.94 11.08 11.74
N CYS A 94 -25.55 12.14 12.27
CA CYS A 94 -27.01 12.30 12.30
C CYS A 94 -27.50 13.02 11.05
N GLU A 95 -26.71 13.99 10.57
CA GLU A 95 -26.94 14.81 9.39
C GLU A 95 -25.66 14.92 8.54
N SER A 96 -25.79 15.30 7.25
CA SER A 96 -24.63 15.46 6.36
C SER A 96 -23.62 16.50 6.87
N ILE A 97 -24.08 17.52 7.59
CA ILE A 97 -23.20 18.53 8.20
C ILE A 97 -22.23 17.92 9.22
N ASP A 98 -22.63 16.86 9.94
CA ASP A 98 -21.76 16.18 10.91
C ASP A 98 -20.58 15.51 10.22
N PHE A 99 -20.83 14.90 9.05
CA PHE A 99 -19.77 14.35 8.22
C PHE A 99 -18.77 15.44 7.82
N TRP A 100 -19.25 16.58 7.34
CA TRP A 100 -18.39 17.67 6.87
C TRP A 100 -17.56 18.31 7.99
N ARG A 101 -18.11 18.43 9.20
CA ARG A 101 -17.37 18.90 10.39
C ARG A 101 -16.24 17.95 10.76
N ASN A 102 -16.53 16.65 10.79
CA ASN A 102 -15.51 15.62 11.04
C ASN A 102 -14.47 15.55 9.92
N PHE A 103 -14.90 15.76 8.68
CA PHE A 103 -14.02 15.82 7.51
C PHE A 103 -13.01 16.97 7.63
N ILE A 104 -13.47 18.17 8.02
CA ILE A 104 -12.59 19.32 8.27
C ILE A 104 -11.65 19.05 9.46
N LEU A 105 -12.12 18.42 10.53
CA LEU A 105 -11.27 18.03 11.67
C LEU A 105 -10.13 17.11 11.22
N LYS A 106 -10.44 16.06 10.44
CA LYS A 106 -9.43 15.13 9.92
C LYS A 106 -8.42 15.83 9.01
N ILE A 107 -8.85 16.82 8.23
CA ILE A 107 -7.94 17.64 7.42
C ILE A 107 -7.02 18.49 8.32
N TYR A 108 -7.56 19.15 9.34
CA TYR A 108 -6.74 19.92 10.29
C TYR A 108 -5.73 19.03 11.03
N ASP A 109 -6.15 17.84 11.46
CA ASP A 109 -5.26 16.87 12.12
C ASP A 109 -4.13 16.42 11.20
N TYR A 110 -4.43 16.21 9.92
CA TYR A 110 -3.43 15.81 8.93
C TYR A 110 -2.45 16.94 8.59
N LEU A 111 -2.96 18.13 8.31
CA LEU A 111 -2.13 19.28 7.93
C LEU A 111 -1.35 19.86 9.10
N ASN A 112 -1.83 19.64 10.34
CA ASN A 112 -1.28 20.18 11.58
C ASN A 112 -0.84 21.66 11.46
N PRO A 113 -1.75 22.57 11.04
CA PRO A 113 -1.38 23.96 10.83
C PRO A 113 -1.08 24.67 12.15
N PRO A 114 -0.29 25.76 12.13
CA PRO A 114 0.10 26.50 13.34
C PRO A 114 -1.09 27.09 14.10
N PHE A 115 -2.21 27.33 13.40
CA PHE A 115 -3.48 27.70 14.00
C PHE A 115 -4.54 26.66 13.64
N LYS A 116 -4.99 25.90 14.65
CA LYS A 116 -6.10 24.96 14.54
C LYS A 116 -7.26 25.49 15.39
N PRO A 117 -8.46 25.71 14.82
CA PRO A 117 -9.66 25.98 15.60
C PRO A 117 -9.93 24.85 16.60
N GLY A 118 -10.50 25.15 17.77
CA GLY A 118 -10.91 24.09 18.68
C GLY A 118 -12.00 23.22 18.06
N ASP A 119 -12.12 21.96 18.50
CA ASP A 119 -13.16 21.06 18.00
C ASP A 119 -14.55 21.69 18.13
N THR A 120 -14.83 22.33 19.27
CA THR A 120 -16.08 23.05 19.52
C THR A 120 -16.35 24.18 18.54
N ASP A 121 -15.31 24.82 17.99
CA ASP A 121 -15.48 25.89 17.00
C ASP A 121 -15.89 25.30 15.65
N ILE A 122 -15.26 24.18 15.24
CA ILE A 122 -15.62 23.49 14.00
C ILE A 122 -17.03 22.91 14.08
N PHE A 123 -17.44 22.37 15.23
CA PHE A 123 -18.80 21.87 15.42
C PHE A 123 -19.88 22.96 15.44
N LYS A 124 -19.52 24.24 15.55
CA LYS A 124 -20.45 25.37 15.38
C LYS A 124 -20.56 25.85 13.94
N MET A 125 -19.63 25.49 13.07
CA MET A 125 -19.61 25.96 11.69
C MET A 125 -20.85 25.47 10.93
N ASP A 126 -21.44 26.37 10.15
CA ASP A 126 -22.45 26.01 9.17
C ASP A 126 -21.82 25.50 7.86
N TRP A 127 -22.67 25.10 6.91
CA TRP A 127 -22.19 24.60 5.62
C TRP A 127 -21.46 25.65 4.77
N ILE A 128 -21.86 26.92 4.86
CA ILE A 128 -21.25 28.01 4.09
C ILE A 128 -19.82 28.25 4.59
N GLU A 129 -19.63 28.26 5.91
CA GLU A 129 -18.32 28.37 6.55
C GLU A 129 -17.42 27.20 6.17
N ILE A 130 -17.91 25.96 6.26
CA ILE A 130 -17.13 24.77 5.86
C ILE A 130 -16.74 24.85 4.38
N LYS A 131 -17.70 25.16 3.49
CA LYS A 131 -17.44 25.26 2.06
C LYS A 131 -16.44 26.37 1.73
N SER A 132 -16.37 27.43 2.54
CA SER A 132 -15.35 28.48 2.40
C SER A 132 -13.93 27.97 2.68
N LEU A 133 -13.77 27.04 3.62
CA LEU A 133 -12.47 26.42 3.95
C LEU A 133 -11.96 25.53 2.82
N LEU A 134 -12.86 24.99 2.00
CA LEU A 134 -12.52 24.10 0.89
C LEU A 134 -12.11 24.82 -0.41
N LYS A 135 -12.20 26.15 -0.44
CA LYS A 135 -11.87 26.96 -1.62
C LYS A 135 -10.37 27.16 -1.81
N VAL A 136 -9.98 27.42 -3.05
CA VAL A 136 -8.64 27.95 -3.38
C VAL A 136 -8.44 29.30 -2.67
N GLY A 137 -7.25 29.51 -2.12
CA GLY A 137 -6.89 30.68 -1.34
C GLY A 137 -7.42 30.67 0.10
N SER A 138 -8.07 29.59 0.55
CA SER A 138 -8.52 29.49 1.93
C SER A 138 -7.33 29.41 2.90
N LYS A 139 -7.59 29.71 4.18
CA LYS A 139 -6.58 29.53 5.25
C LYS A 139 -6.09 28.08 5.36
N LEU A 140 -6.88 27.12 4.89
CA LEU A 140 -6.59 25.69 4.99
C LEU A 140 -5.66 25.20 3.87
N PHE A 141 -5.86 25.70 2.65
CA PHE A 141 -5.20 25.16 1.45
C PHE A 141 -4.30 26.14 0.70
N GLY A 142 -4.39 27.44 0.99
CA GLY A 142 -3.65 28.46 0.23
C GLY A 142 -3.90 28.30 -1.27
N ASN A 143 -2.84 28.44 -2.08
CA ASN A 143 -2.93 28.28 -3.55
C ASN A 143 -2.62 26.86 -4.04
N ASN A 144 -2.49 25.89 -3.14
CA ASN A 144 -2.09 24.54 -3.52
C ASN A 144 -3.22 23.78 -4.18
N LYS A 145 -2.88 22.95 -5.17
CA LYS A 145 -3.78 21.93 -5.70
C LYS A 145 -3.80 20.77 -4.71
N VAL A 146 -4.98 20.46 -4.18
CA VAL A 146 -5.13 19.45 -3.12
C VAL A 146 -5.64 18.14 -3.70
N TYR A 147 -4.95 17.04 -3.38
CA TYR A 147 -5.28 15.69 -3.80
C TYR A 147 -5.68 14.90 -2.56
N LEU A 148 -6.94 14.52 -2.49
CA LEU A 148 -7.51 13.92 -1.30
C LEU A 148 -7.54 12.40 -1.40
N VAL A 149 -7.12 11.72 -0.34
CA VAL A 149 -7.24 10.28 -0.18
C VAL A 149 -8.05 9.97 1.07
N ILE A 150 -9.11 9.17 0.89
CA ILE A 150 -9.96 8.69 1.98
C ILE A 150 -9.85 7.17 2.04
N ASP A 151 -9.16 6.66 3.04
CA ASP A 151 -9.02 5.22 3.28
C ASP A 151 -10.22 4.65 4.06
N GLU A 152 -10.42 3.33 3.93
CA GLU A 152 -11.56 2.59 4.48
C GLU A 152 -12.92 3.31 4.25
N PHE A 153 -13.11 3.80 3.02
CA PHE A 153 -14.29 4.57 2.63
C PHE A 153 -15.60 3.76 2.73
N ASP A 154 -15.53 2.43 2.79
CA ASP A 154 -16.68 1.58 3.08
C ASP A 154 -17.30 1.83 4.46
N ALA A 155 -16.60 2.49 5.39
CA ALA A 155 -17.22 2.97 6.63
C ALA A 155 -18.44 3.89 6.39
N ILE A 156 -18.54 4.53 5.23
CA ILE A 156 -19.67 5.38 4.85
C ILE A 156 -21.01 4.60 4.82
N PHE A 157 -20.99 3.28 4.60
CA PHE A 157 -22.20 2.44 4.59
C PHE A 157 -22.87 2.31 5.96
N SER A 158 -22.22 2.77 7.04
CA SER A 158 -22.85 2.88 8.35
C SER A 158 -23.83 4.06 8.45
N PHE A 159 -23.83 4.98 7.48
CA PHE A 159 -24.69 6.16 7.46
C PHE A 159 -26.03 5.89 6.77
N LYS A 160 -27.01 6.76 6.99
CA LYS A 160 -28.28 6.73 6.27
C LYS A 160 -28.07 7.00 4.78
N LYS A 161 -28.87 6.35 3.92
CA LYS A 161 -28.74 6.43 2.45
C LYS A 161 -28.85 7.88 1.93
N GLU A 162 -29.70 8.69 2.56
CA GLU A 162 -29.90 10.10 2.22
C GLU A 162 -28.61 10.90 2.42
N ILE A 163 -27.94 10.68 3.56
CA ILE A 163 -26.68 11.33 3.92
C ILE A 163 -25.57 10.92 2.95
N ILE A 164 -25.47 9.63 2.62
CA ILE A 164 -24.51 9.13 1.62
C ILE A 164 -24.74 9.84 0.28
N THR A 165 -26.00 9.97 -0.13
CA THR A 165 -26.37 10.62 -1.40
C THR A 165 -25.98 12.09 -1.41
N GLU A 166 -26.20 12.83 -0.31
CA GLU A 166 -25.77 14.22 -0.16
C GLU A 166 -24.25 14.37 -0.25
N ILE A 167 -23.49 13.52 0.47
CA ILE A 167 -22.02 13.53 0.44
C ILE A 167 -21.49 13.29 -0.98
N LEU A 168 -21.99 12.26 -1.66
CA LEU A 168 -21.56 11.92 -3.02
C LEU A 168 -21.95 12.99 -4.04
N SER A 169 -23.13 13.62 -3.86
CA SER A 169 -23.57 14.74 -4.69
C SER A 169 -22.62 15.94 -4.57
N GLU A 170 -22.18 16.24 -3.35
CA GLU A 170 -21.26 17.35 -3.12
C GLU A 170 -19.87 17.08 -3.69
N PHE A 171 -19.32 15.87 -3.50
CA PHE A 171 -18.09 15.44 -4.17
C PHE A 171 -18.17 15.59 -5.69
N ARG A 172 -19.29 15.21 -6.30
CA ARG A 172 -19.52 15.44 -7.74
C ARG A 172 -19.47 16.93 -8.10
N SER A 173 -20.06 17.78 -7.28
CA SER A 173 -20.08 19.24 -7.51
C SER A 173 -18.68 19.86 -7.47
N TRP A 174 -17.77 19.28 -6.68
CA TRP A 174 -16.38 19.74 -6.59
C TRP A 174 -15.58 19.41 -7.85
N LYS A 175 -15.85 18.26 -8.49
CA LYS A 175 -15.16 17.84 -9.71
C LYS A 175 -15.25 18.89 -10.84
N THR A 176 -16.36 19.62 -10.93
CA THR A 176 -16.57 20.66 -11.95
C THR A 176 -16.24 22.09 -11.48
N SER A 177 -15.91 22.28 -10.21
CA SER A 177 -15.73 23.60 -9.62
C SER A 177 -14.27 24.06 -9.66
N ALA A 178 -14.00 25.15 -10.40
CA ALA A 178 -12.68 25.78 -10.39
C ALA A 178 -12.32 26.40 -9.02
N LEU A 179 -13.34 26.75 -8.21
CA LEU A 179 -13.17 27.44 -6.92
C LEU A 179 -12.74 26.51 -5.79
N ILE A 180 -12.95 25.20 -5.91
CA ILE A 180 -12.57 24.22 -4.89
C ILE A 180 -11.09 23.86 -5.06
N ALA A 181 -10.35 23.85 -3.95
CA ALA A 181 -8.92 23.51 -3.93
C ALA A 181 -8.68 22.01 -4.14
N ILE A 182 -9.61 21.17 -3.70
CA ILE A 182 -9.59 19.71 -3.88
C ILE A 182 -9.79 19.40 -5.37
N LYS A 183 -8.75 18.90 -6.02
CA LYS A 183 -8.71 18.60 -7.46
C LYS A 183 -8.99 17.15 -7.77
N SER A 184 -8.58 16.22 -6.90
CA SER A 184 -8.88 14.80 -7.03
C SER A 184 -9.35 14.23 -5.70
N ILE A 185 -10.16 13.16 -5.77
CA ILE A 185 -10.50 12.34 -4.61
C ILE A 185 -10.24 10.88 -4.97
N THR A 186 -9.37 10.23 -4.20
CA THR A 186 -9.14 8.80 -4.26
C THR A 186 -9.74 8.14 -3.03
N VAL A 187 -10.76 7.30 -3.23
CA VAL A 187 -11.33 6.50 -2.15
C VAL A 187 -10.72 5.10 -2.17
N VAL A 188 -10.35 4.62 -0.99
CA VAL A 188 -9.81 3.27 -0.80
C VAL A 188 -10.74 2.49 0.12
N GLY A 189 -10.99 1.22 -0.19
CA GLY A 189 -11.86 0.39 0.63
C GLY A 189 -12.05 -1.03 0.11
N THR A 190 -13.00 -1.73 0.70
CA THR A 190 -13.40 -3.08 0.25
C THR A 190 -14.17 -3.04 -1.08
N PHE A 191 -14.46 -4.20 -1.69
CA PHE A 191 -15.27 -4.23 -2.93
C PHE A 191 -16.67 -3.62 -2.78
N ALA A 192 -17.17 -3.44 -1.54
CA ALA A 192 -18.44 -2.79 -1.27
C ALA A 192 -18.51 -1.36 -1.85
N ILE A 193 -17.40 -0.62 -1.88
CA ILE A 193 -17.41 0.75 -2.41
C ILE A 193 -17.72 0.81 -3.93
N LEU A 194 -17.62 -0.31 -4.66
CA LEU A 194 -18.07 -0.39 -6.05
C LEU A 194 -19.61 -0.29 -6.18
N GLU A 195 -20.33 -0.58 -5.10
CA GLU A 195 -21.79 -0.48 -5.03
C GLU A 195 -22.27 0.93 -4.68
N LEU A 196 -21.37 1.92 -4.54
CA LEU A 196 -21.72 3.32 -4.32
C LEU A 196 -22.48 3.87 -5.54
N LYS A 197 -23.79 3.61 -5.58
CA LYS A 197 -24.72 4.16 -6.55
C LYS A 197 -25.64 5.14 -5.83
N THR A 198 -25.69 6.37 -6.31
CA THR A 198 -26.76 7.32 -5.94
C THR A 198 -28.04 6.99 -6.71
N GLU A 199 -29.18 7.54 -6.29
CA GLU A 199 -30.44 7.47 -7.06
C GLU A 199 -30.31 8.08 -8.47
N SER A 200 -29.36 9.00 -8.67
CA SER A 200 -28.96 9.52 -9.98
C SER A 200 -28.02 8.59 -10.79
N ASN A 201 -27.92 7.31 -10.40
CA ASN A 201 -27.22 6.18 -11.03
C ASN A 201 -25.72 6.29 -11.34
N ALA A 202 -25.06 7.42 -11.12
CA ALA A 202 -23.63 7.55 -11.39
C ALA A 202 -22.86 8.04 -10.15
N SER A 203 -22.00 7.16 -9.61
CA SER A 203 -20.98 7.46 -8.61
C SER A 203 -20.09 8.63 -9.09
N PRO A 204 -19.60 9.51 -8.19
CA PRO A 204 -18.60 10.50 -8.59
C PRO A 204 -17.25 9.86 -8.97
N PHE A 205 -17.02 8.60 -8.61
CA PHE A 205 -15.76 7.89 -8.84
C PHE A 205 -15.80 7.07 -10.13
N ASN A 206 -14.76 7.25 -10.97
CA ASN A 206 -14.43 6.31 -12.02
C ASN A 206 -13.86 5.05 -11.35
N ALA A 207 -14.47 3.89 -11.58
CA ALA A 207 -13.90 2.61 -11.18
C ALA A 207 -12.68 2.30 -12.06
N GLN A 208 -11.51 2.84 -11.72
CA GLN A 208 -10.31 2.75 -12.55
C GLN A 208 -9.27 1.74 -12.04
N SER A 209 -9.36 1.28 -10.79
CA SER A 209 -8.34 0.35 -10.27
C SER A 209 -8.91 -0.64 -9.26
N ASN A 210 -9.25 -1.84 -9.74
CA ASN A 210 -9.42 -2.99 -8.85
C ASN A 210 -8.02 -3.57 -8.58
N ILE A 211 -7.50 -3.46 -7.36
CA ILE A 211 -6.37 -4.31 -6.95
C ILE A 211 -6.98 -5.62 -6.45
N THR A 212 -7.28 -6.51 -7.40
CA THR A 212 -7.79 -7.85 -7.08
C THR A 212 -6.63 -8.82 -6.90
N ILE A 213 -5.94 -8.75 -5.77
CA ILE A 213 -5.03 -9.83 -5.34
C ILE A 213 -5.81 -10.66 -4.32
N SER A 214 -6.14 -11.92 -4.63
CA SER A 214 -6.83 -12.76 -3.65
C SER A 214 -5.97 -12.98 -2.40
N GLN A 215 -6.60 -13.10 -1.22
CA GLN A 215 -5.85 -13.43 0.01
C GLN A 215 -5.10 -14.77 -0.09
N SER A 216 -5.59 -15.71 -0.90
CA SER A 216 -4.89 -16.97 -1.14
C SER A 216 -3.54 -16.74 -1.84
N ILE A 217 -3.45 -15.77 -2.77
CA ILE A 217 -2.20 -15.43 -3.46
C ILE A 217 -1.21 -14.75 -2.50
N ILE A 218 -1.69 -13.91 -1.59
CA ILE A 218 -0.85 -13.28 -0.55
C ILE A 218 -0.28 -14.35 0.37
N LYS A 219 -1.12 -15.29 0.84
CA LYS A 219 -0.69 -16.43 1.66
C LYS A 219 0.28 -17.33 0.90
N ASP A 220 0.00 -17.62 -0.37
CA ASP A 220 0.86 -18.47 -1.20
C ASP A 220 2.21 -17.81 -1.48
N THR A 221 2.23 -16.50 -1.71
CA THR A 221 3.47 -15.70 -1.80
C THR A 221 4.31 -15.83 -0.53
N TYR A 222 3.67 -15.72 0.64
CA TYR A 222 4.35 -15.91 1.91
C TYR A 222 4.92 -17.33 2.04
N THR A 223 4.14 -18.36 1.71
CA THR A 223 4.57 -19.78 1.74
C THR A 223 5.72 -20.06 0.76
N LEU A 224 5.61 -19.63 -0.49
CA LEU A 224 6.59 -19.87 -1.55
C LEU A 224 7.93 -19.19 -1.28
N THR A 225 7.90 -18.04 -0.64
CA THR A 225 9.11 -17.23 -0.41
C THR A 225 9.74 -17.49 0.95
N ASN A 226 8.96 -18.01 1.90
CA ASN A 226 9.30 -18.07 3.32
C ASN A 226 9.87 -16.74 3.86
N GLY A 227 9.42 -15.61 3.30
CA GLY A 227 9.96 -14.29 3.61
C GLY A 227 11.37 -13.98 3.06
N HIS A 228 11.91 -14.74 2.11
CA HIS A 228 13.19 -14.39 1.51
C HIS A 228 13.07 -13.13 0.63
N LYS A 229 13.76 -12.04 1.02
CA LYS A 229 13.74 -10.71 0.36
C LYS A 229 13.83 -10.74 -1.17
N GLY A 230 14.76 -11.54 -1.71
CA GLY A 230 14.98 -11.61 -3.16
C GLY A 230 13.86 -12.35 -3.88
N PHE A 231 13.23 -13.33 -3.21
CA PHE A 231 12.13 -14.10 -3.78
C PHE A 231 10.81 -13.36 -3.71
N VAL A 232 10.57 -12.59 -2.64
CA VAL A 232 9.40 -11.73 -2.55
C VAL A 232 9.45 -10.63 -3.61
N ASN A 233 10.62 -10.03 -3.87
CA ASN A 233 10.75 -9.05 -4.95
C ASN A 233 10.38 -9.67 -6.32
N ILE A 234 10.84 -10.89 -6.58
CA ILE A 234 10.54 -11.62 -7.82
C ILE A 234 9.05 -11.89 -7.97
N ILE A 235 8.39 -12.28 -6.87
CA ILE A 235 6.95 -12.52 -6.86
C ILE A 235 6.16 -11.20 -6.95
N GLY A 236 6.59 -10.14 -6.27
CA GLY A 236 5.97 -8.82 -6.33
C GLY A 236 5.96 -8.27 -7.75
N ASP A 237 7.08 -8.36 -8.46
CA ASP A 237 7.17 -8.02 -9.89
C ASP A 237 6.17 -8.82 -10.74
N PHE A 238 5.99 -10.09 -10.39
CA PHE A 238 5.07 -10.99 -11.09
C PHE A 238 3.62 -10.55 -10.88
N ILE A 239 3.24 -10.29 -9.63
CA ILE A 239 1.92 -9.78 -9.25
C ILE A 239 1.66 -8.45 -9.97
N ASN A 240 2.63 -7.54 -9.99
CA ASN A 240 2.49 -6.25 -10.66
C ASN A 240 2.20 -6.39 -12.15
N ILE A 241 2.95 -7.23 -12.86
CA ILE A 241 2.72 -7.49 -14.29
C ILE A 241 1.32 -8.09 -14.53
N LEU A 242 0.87 -9.00 -13.67
CA LEU A 242 -0.45 -9.61 -13.80
C LEU A 242 -1.57 -8.62 -13.51
N LEU A 243 -1.41 -7.75 -12.51
CA LEU A 243 -2.37 -6.69 -12.22
C LEU A 243 -2.46 -5.69 -13.37
N ILE A 244 -1.34 -5.25 -13.94
CA ILE A 244 -1.32 -4.32 -15.08
C ILE A 244 -1.99 -4.95 -16.31
N LYS A 245 -1.71 -6.23 -16.58
CA LYS A 245 -2.28 -6.92 -17.75
C LYS A 245 -3.76 -7.25 -17.63
N ASN A 246 -4.22 -7.64 -16.43
CA ASN A 246 -5.53 -8.28 -16.27
C ASN A 246 -6.49 -7.50 -15.36
N GLY A 247 -6.05 -6.42 -14.69
CA GLY A 247 -6.85 -5.72 -13.67
C GLY A 247 -7.15 -6.55 -12.40
N GLY A 248 -6.49 -7.71 -12.25
CA GLY A 248 -6.74 -8.67 -11.18
C GLY A 248 -5.99 -9.99 -11.37
N ILE A 249 -5.91 -10.79 -10.31
CA ILE A 249 -5.27 -12.11 -10.35
C ILE A 249 -6.22 -13.15 -9.75
N GLU A 250 -6.76 -14.01 -10.61
CA GLU A 250 -7.49 -15.20 -10.16
C GLU A 250 -6.51 -16.26 -9.65
N PRO A 251 -6.86 -17.03 -8.60
CA PRO A 251 -6.01 -18.11 -8.09
C PRO A 251 -5.58 -19.14 -9.14
N LYS A 252 -6.43 -19.43 -10.13
CA LYS A 252 -6.10 -20.35 -11.24
C LYS A 252 -5.02 -19.77 -12.16
N VAL A 253 -5.15 -18.48 -12.51
CA VAL A 253 -4.16 -17.76 -13.32
C VAL A 253 -2.85 -17.69 -12.56
N TRP A 254 -2.89 -17.32 -11.27
CA TRP A 254 -1.73 -17.34 -10.39
C TRP A 254 -1.00 -18.70 -10.38
N ASN A 255 -1.70 -19.79 -10.07
CA ASN A 255 -1.11 -21.13 -10.02
C ASN A 255 -0.48 -21.55 -11.35
N ASN A 256 -1.16 -21.26 -12.46
CA ASN A 256 -0.67 -21.62 -13.79
C ASN A 256 0.63 -20.87 -14.13
N ILE A 257 0.69 -19.57 -13.84
CA ILE A 257 1.84 -18.77 -14.23
C ILE A 257 2.99 -19.03 -13.24
N ILE A 258 2.72 -19.15 -11.93
CA ILE A 258 3.75 -19.52 -10.94
C ILE A 258 4.41 -20.85 -11.29
N ASN A 259 3.62 -21.89 -11.58
CA ASN A 259 4.17 -23.20 -11.91
C ASN A 259 4.97 -23.19 -13.23
N ARG A 260 4.69 -22.27 -14.17
CA ARG A 260 5.35 -22.21 -15.48
C ARG A 260 6.54 -21.26 -15.55
N GLU A 261 6.43 -20.08 -14.95
CA GLU A 261 7.34 -18.95 -15.18
C GLU A 261 8.20 -18.59 -13.96
N LEU A 262 7.81 -19.00 -12.76
CA LEU A 262 8.54 -18.58 -11.55
C LEU A 262 10.02 -19.01 -11.61
N PHE A 263 10.28 -20.27 -11.98
CA PHE A 263 11.65 -20.79 -12.11
C PHE A 263 12.45 -20.13 -13.24
N SER A 264 11.82 -19.81 -14.38
CA SER A 264 12.54 -19.19 -15.50
C SER A 264 12.98 -17.77 -15.14
N ARG A 265 12.16 -17.03 -14.39
CA ARG A 265 12.53 -15.71 -13.85
C ARG A 265 13.49 -15.79 -12.67
N PHE A 266 13.40 -16.77 -11.78
CA PHE A 266 14.41 -16.95 -10.74
C PHE A 266 15.82 -17.02 -11.34
N LYS A 267 15.99 -17.68 -12.49
CA LYS A 267 17.28 -17.76 -13.19
C LYS A 267 17.81 -16.43 -13.72
N THR A 268 16.95 -15.43 -13.99
CA THR A 268 17.42 -14.13 -14.48
C THR A 268 18.01 -13.26 -13.36
N TYR A 269 17.74 -13.60 -12.10
CA TYR A 269 18.23 -12.86 -10.96
C TYR A 269 19.68 -13.26 -10.62
N LYS A 270 20.59 -12.27 -10.68
CA LYS A 270 22.04 -12.46 -10.43
C LYS A 270 22.33 -13.17 -9.11
N THR A 271 21.55 -12.94 -8.05
CA THR A 271 21.76 -13.60 -6.76
C THR A 271 21.47 -15.10 -6.85
N ILE A 272 20.42 -15.48 -7.56
CA ILE A 272 20.08 -16.89 -7.75
C ILE A 272 21.08 -17.57 -8.67
N ASP A 273 21.50 -16.88 -9.73
CA ASP A 273 22.59 -17.37 -10.58
C ASP A 273 23.88 -17.57 -9.77
N ARG A 274 24.26 -16.63 -8.89
CA ARG A 274 25.39 -16.81 -7.96
C ARG A 274 25.18 -17.99 -7.01
N MET A 275 23.98 -18.17 -6.46
CA MET A 275 23.64 -19.31 -5.60
C MET A 275 23.80 -20.63 -6.34
N ILE A 276 23.20 -20.76 -7.52
CA ILE A 276 23.30 -21.93 -8.39
C ILE A 276 24.76 -22.19 -8.76
N ASN A 277 25.51 -21.15 -9.14
CA ASN A 277 26.92 -21.27 -9.46
C ASN A 277 27.77 -21.68 -8.25
N SER A 278 27.44 -21.20 -7.04
CA SER A 278 28.10 -21.63 -5.81
C SER A 278 27.84 -23.12 -5.53
N VAL A 279 26.60 -23.58 -5.70
CA VAL A 279 26.21 -24.99 -5.60
C VAL A 279 26.94 -25.85 -6.64
N ILE A 280 27.06 -25.38 -7.89
CA ILE A 280 27.74 -26.09 -8.98
C ILE A 280 29.26 -26.16 -8.71
N LYS A 281 29.87 -25.07 -8.26
CA LYS A 281 31.31 -24.99 -7.94
C LYS A 281 31.68 -25.69 -6.63
N CYS A 282 30.72 -25.95 -5.75
CA CYS A 282 30.96 -26.65 -4.50
C CYS A 282 31.41 -28.09 -4.77
N LYS A 283 32.65 -28.41 -4.41
CA LYS A 283 33.21 -29.77 -4.50
C LYS A 283 32.68 -30.71 -3.41
N ASN A 284 32.05 -30.17 -2.38
CA ASN A 284 31.56 -30.94 -1.25
C ASN A 284 30.12 -31.41 -1.51
N GLN A 285 29.96 -32.71 -1.74
CA GLN A 285 28.67 -33.31 -2.10
C GLN A 285 27.60 -33.17 -1.00
N ASN A 286 27.99 -33.14 0.29
CA ASN A 286 27.06 -32.92 1.39
C ASN A 286 26.53 -31.48 1.39
N ILE A 287 27.40 -30.49 1.13
CA ILE A 287 26.98 -29.08 0.99
C ILE A 287 26.08 -28.92 -0.24
N LYS A 288 26.39 -29.59 -1.35
CA LYS A 288 25.57 -29.56 -2.57
C LYS A 288 24.18 -30.15 -2.35
N ASN A 289 24.08 -31.29 -1.66
CA ASN A 289 22.80 -31.93 -1.33
C ASN A 289 21.98 -31.07 -0.35
N ASN A 290 22.63 -30.50 0.68
CA ASN A 290 21.96 -29.63 1.65
C ASN A 290 21.50 -28.30 1.05
N LEU A 291 22.29 -27.70 0.15
CA LEU A 291 21.85 -26.51 -0.61
C LEU A 291 20.68 -26.84 -1.54
N ARG A 292 20.71 -28.01 -2.19
CA ARG A 292 19.61 -28.48 -3.03
C ARG A 292 18.34 -28.74 -2.20
N LEU A 293 18.47 -29.27 -0.99
CA LEU A 293 17.35 -29.44 -0.05
C LEU A 293 16.84 -28.08 0.47
N ALA A 294 17.72 -27.16 0.87
CA ALA A 294 17.35 -25.82 1.31
C ALA A 294 16.65 -25.00 0.20
N LEU A 295 16.98 -25.27 -1.08
CA LEU A 295 16.32 -24.67 -2.23
C LEU A 295 14.97 -25.32 -2.60
N LEU A 296 14.68 -26.55 -2.11
CA LEU A 296 13.54 -27.36 -2.57
C LEU A 296 12.58 -27.81 -1.46
N SER A 297 12.97 -27.76 -0.18
CA SER A 297 12.17 -28.27 0.95
C SER A 297 12.09 -27.26 2.09
N SER A 298 10.85 -26.97 2.53
CA SER A 298 10.49 -25.95 3.53
C SER A 298 11.00 -26.20 4.95
N ASP A 299 11.42 -27.43 5.27
CA ASP A 299 11.61 -27.85 6.68
C ASP A 299 13.08 -28.06 7.07
N GLY A 300 14.01 -27.62 6.23
CA GLY A 300 15.43 -27.66 6.53
C GLY A 300 15.84 -26.54 7.49
N ILE A 301 15.60 -26.69 8.79
CA ILE A 301 16.25 -25.86 9.82
C ILE A 301 17.77 -26.11 9.71
N ILE A 302 18.50 -25.24 8.99
CA ILE A 302 19.97 -25.23 9.01
C ILE A 302 20.38 -24.61 10.35
N SER A 303 20.25 -25.42 11.41
CA SER A 303 20.68 -25.08 12.75
C SER A 303 22.21 -24.90 12.76
N LYS A 304 22.66 -23.68 13.11
CA LYS A 304 24.01 -23.28 13.58
C LYS A 304 25.22 -24.06 12.99
N SER A 305 25.21 -24.37 11.69
CA SER A 305 26.30 -25.11 11.04
C SER A 305 27.22 -24.17 10.23
N LYS A 306 28.45 -24.61 9.87
CA LYS A 306 29.40 -23.83 9.03
C LYS A 306 28.74 -23.31 7.73
N GLU A 307 27.72 -24.02 7.28
CA GLU A 307 26.92 -23.79 6.09
C GLU A 307 25.97 -22.59 6.24
N ALA A 308 25.31 -22.39 7.39
CA ALA A 308 24.54 -21.18 7.68
C ALA A 308 25.43 -19.93 7.66
N LEU A 309 26.68 -20.08 8.14
CA LEU A 309 27.67 -19.01 8.15
C LEU A 309 28.19 -18.68 6.75
N HIS A 310 28.37 -19.69 5.89
CA HIS A 310 28.70 -19.49 4.48
C HIS A 310 27.56 -18.80 3.73
N LEU A 311 26.32 -19.26 3.91
CA LEU A 311 25.13 -18.66 3.30
C LEU A 311 24.89 -17.21 3.78
N SER A 312 25.17 -16.92 5.05
CA SER A 312 25.14 -15.56 5.60
C SER A 312 26.21 -14.66 4.97
N ARG A 313 27.45 -15.15 4.79
CA ARG A 313 28.53 -14.43 4.11
C ARG A 313 28.20 -14.09 2.65
N GLU A 314 27.50 -14.99 1.96
CA GLU A 314 27.04 -14.77 0.59
C GLU A 314 25.74 -13.92 0.50
N GLY A 315 25.18 -13.50 1.65
CA GLY A 315 23.98 -12.66 1.71
C GLY A 315 22.65 -13.38 1.43
N ILE A 316 22.66 -14.72 1.51
CA ILE A 316 21.56 -15.63 1.16
C ILE A 316 20.65 -15.91 2.37
N TYR A 317 21.22 -15.97 3.57
CA TYR A 317 20.52 -16.38 4.80
C TYR A 317 20.77 -15.39 5.95
N THR A 318 19.72 -15.10 6.73
CA THR A 318 19.81 -14.48 8.05
C THR A 318 19.53 -15.57 9.09
N PRO A 319 20.43 -15.81 10.07
CA PRO A 319 20.18 -16.81 11.11
C PRO A 319 18.86 -16.52 11.84
N ASN A 320 17.97 -17.52 11.90
CA ASN A 320 16.78 -17.44 12.74
C ASN A 320 17.19 -17.31 14.21
N HIS A 321 16.62 -16.31 14.88
CA HIS A 321 16.69 -16.12 16.32
C HIS A 321 15.43 -16.72 16.93
N ASP A 322 15.45 -18.02 17.22
CA ASP A 322 14.59 -18.65 18.21
C ASP A 322 15.44 -19.73 18.91
N GLU A 323 15.60 -19.55 20.23
CA GLU A 323 16.30 -20.40 21.23
C GLU A 323 17.86 -20.40 21.27
#